data_AF-A0A935LD92-F1
#
_entry.id   AF-A0A935LD92-F1
#
_cell.length_a   1.000
_cell.length_b   1.000
_cell.length_c   1.000
_cell.angle_alpha   90.00
_cell.angle_beta   90.00
_cell.angle_gamma   90.00
#
_symmetry.space_group_name_H-M   'P 1'
#
loop_
_entity.id
_entity.type
_entity.pdbx_description
1 polymer ?
#
loop_
_entity_poly.entity_id
_entity_poly.type
_entity_poly.pdbx_seq_one_letter_code
_entity_poly.pdbx_strand_id
1 'polypeptide(L)'
;MNANLRELQPRYATSDEILGSVQLSDKPEILRVDLMSPVGQAMHHDKVRAGFHAVKVSWPNSIRAIMYCDPGTKLPHPADVVAVYKRCVELREKETDTKNPLTAKRTQVALAASAAIDTVTILLTKPGYLATKQFSKSSSSSKIVMQGYNAGYLYSVLGPCGVNDIYDLSAVLKYCEQNPNALIIRGEPVSDAVVGPWVRRQGSDEGSAFKGNFKTPLQGRHYLEIDVDKLSLPIGWILDQASISKICEYIVHLLPPEFHEASYHWQLSSSAGVFDASKASAHFWFWLVQPVPDTSLKIWAKHVNKVAGIKLVDPALFQHVQPHYVAAPLFNGMADPFPVRSGLVTKSSDRVCLQLPPPEFSAHAGGTGSSTSFHTSGGSGFDYHLSQIGDHAGGDGFHVPVVRSAASYVSEHGIEGTDVEYLFSIIQKRVLAADASKHSKTDIDERASRKHIMSAIESGLRKYGDAASQRRKTRRLLGLTPNAHNGYQDITTIQSSIDAILSKVF
;
A
#
# COMPACT_ATOMS: atom_id res chain seq x y z
N MET A 1 -48.15 2.01 29.45
CA MET A 1 -48.03 2.53 28.08
C MET A 1 -47.31 1.49 27.25
N ASN A 2 -48.08 0.64 26.57
CA ASN A 2 -47.63 -0.39 25.64
C ASN A 2 -47.69 0.20 24.23
N ALA A 3 -46.54 0.37 23.59
CA ALA A 3 -46.32 0.56 22.15
C ALA A 3 -44.82 0.29 21.95
N ASN A 4 -44.31 -0.62 21.14
CA ASN A 4 -44.81 -1.39 20.01
C ASN A 4 -44.07 -2.74 19.97
N LEU A 5 -44.68 -3.81 20.50
CA LEU A 5 -44.24 -5.19 20.22
C LEU A 5 -45.09 -5.76 19.07
N ARG A 6 -45.04 -5.09 17.91
CA ARG A 6 -45.75 -5.51 16.67
C ARG A 6 -44.77 -5.81 15.53
N GLU A 7 -43.60 -6.33 15.85
CA GLU A 7 -42.71 -6.92 14.85
C GLU A 7 -42.34 -8.32 15.31
N LEU A 8 -42.71 -9.32 14.49
CA LEU A 8 -42.36 -10.75 14.48
C LEU A 8 -43.56 -11.64 14.09
N GLN A 9 -44.48 -11.13 13.26
CA GLN A 9 -45.33 -11.98 12.41
C GLN A 9 -44.85 -11.79 10.96
N PRO A 10 -44.71 -12.87 10.17
CA PRO A 10 -44.41 -12.74 8.74
C PRO A 10 -45.51 -11.89 8.10
N ARG A 11 -45.17 -10.72 7.52
CA ARG A 11 -46.16 -9.82 6.91
C ARG A 11 -46.88 -10.43 5.70
N TYR A 12 -46.34 -11.51 5.12
CA TYR A 12 -46.98 -12.32 4.08
C TYR A 12 -46.94 -13.78 4.53
N ALA A 13 -48.11 -14.40 4.67
CA ALA A 13 -48.28 -15.77 5.17
C ALA A 13 -48.48 -16.78 4.03
N THR A 14 -48.87 -16.33 2.83
CA THR A 14 -49.11 -17.18 1.67
C THR A 14 -48.30 -16.77 0.44
N SER A 15 -48.10 -17.71 -0.50
CA SER A 15 -47.43 -17.44 -1.77
C SER A 15 -48.19 -16.40 -2.61
N ASP A 16 -49.52 -16.41 -2.55
CA ASP A 16 -50.38 -15.47 -3.29
C ASP A 16 -50.22 -14.04 -2.76
N GLU A 17 -50.07 -13.86 -1.45
CA GLU A 17 -49.79 -12.54 -0.85
C GLU A 17 -48.41 -12.01 -1.25
N ILE A 18 -47.41 -12.88 -1.34
CA ILE A 18 -46.05 -12.52 -1.77
C ILE A 18 -46.08 -12.06 -3.24
N LEU A 19 -46.76 -12.82 -4.10
CA LEU A 19 -46.86 -12.52 -5.53
C LEU A 19 -47.75 -11.30 -5.81
N GLY A 20 -48.82 -11.08 -5.03
CA GLY A 20 -49.66 -9.89 -5.15
C GLY A 20 -48.97 -8.59 -4.71
N SER A 21 -47.91 -8.69 -3.90
CA SER A 21 -47.21 -7.54 -3.33
C SER A 21 -45.85 -7.25 -3.97
N VAL A 22 -45.41 -8.07 -4.93
CA VAL A 22 -44.10 -7.92 -5.56
C VAL A 22 -44.11 -6.86 -6.66
N GLN A 23 -43.09 -6.00 -6.66
CA GLN A 23 -42.85 -5.02 -7.71
C GLN A 23 -41.63 -5.45 -8.54
N LEU A 24 -41.81 -5.46 -9.86
CA LEU A 24 -40.78 -5.85 -10.82
C LEU A 24 -40.34 -4.65 -11.65
N SER A 25 -39.03 -4.51 -11.88
CA SER A 25 -38.50 -3.49 -12.79
C SER A 25 -37.21 -3.94 -13.45
N ASP A 26 -37.12 -3.78 -14.76
CA ASP A 26 -35.96 -4.08 -15.60
C ASP A 26 -35.20 -2.83 -16.04
N LYS A 27 -35.59 -1.66 -15.55
CA LYS A 27 -34.97 -0.39 -15.91
C LYS A 27 -33.50 -0.36 -15.42
N PRO A 28 -32.52 -0.04 -16.28
CA PRO A 28 -31.10 -0.04 -15.91
C PRO A 28 -30.80 0.81 -14.66
N GLU A 29 -31.44 1.97 -14.53
CA GLU A 29 -31.30 2.88 -13.40
C GLU A 29 -31.87 2.31 -12.07
N ILE A 30 -32.75 1.31 -12.14
CA ILE A 30 -33.34 0.64 -10.98
C ILE A 30 -32.57 -0.64 -10.63
N LEU A 31 -32.02 -1.34 -11.62
CA LEU A 31 -31.17 -2.51 -11.39
C LEU A 31 -29.96 -2.13 -10.53
N ARG A 32 -29.38 -0.95 -10.74
CA ARG A 32 -28.20 -0.46 -10.01
C ARG A 32 -27.06 -1.47 -10.03
N VAL A 33 -26.82 -2.07 -11.20
CA VAL A 33 -25.74 -3.06 -11.41
C VAL A 33 -24.37 -2.44 -11.08
N ASP A 34 -24.21 -1.15 -11.33
CA ASP A 34 -23.07 -0.33 -10.93
C ASP A 34 -22.77 -0.39 -9.42
N LEU A 35 -23.79 -0.64 -8.59
CA LEU A 35 -23.64 -0.78 -7.15
C LEU A 35 -23.42 -2.22 -6.67
N MET A 36 -23.47 -3.21 -7.56
CA MET A 36 -23.15 -4.59 -7.19
C MET A 36 -21.66 -4.76 -6.93
N SER A 37 -21.30 -5.79 -6.16
CA SER A 37 -19.90 -6.23 -6.04
C SER A 37 -19.33 -6.61 -7.41
N PRO A 38 -17.99 -6.59 -7.61
CA PRO A 38 -17.38 -6.98 -8.88
C PRO A 38 -17.77 -8.40 -9.34
N VAL A 39 -17.91 -9.34 -8.40
CA VAL A 39 -18.44 -10.70 -8.68
C VAL A 39 -19.89 -10.62 -9.15
N GLY A 40 -20.73 -9.82 -8.50
CA GLY A 40 -22.12 -9.61 -8.91
C GLY A 40 -22.24 -8.97 -10.30
N GLN A 41 -21.36 -8.02 -10.63
CA GLN A 41 -21.28 -7.41 -11.95
C GLN A 41 -20.80 -8.41 -13.01
N ALA A 42 -19.76 -9.20 -12.73
CA ALA A 42 -19.28 -10.25 -13.62
C ALA A 42 -20.37 -11.31 -13.89
N MET A 43 -21.03 -11.79 -12.83
CA MET A 43 -22.17 -12.70 -12.95
C MET A 43 -23.32 -12.11 -13.76
N HIS A 44 -23.61 -10.81 -13.56
CA HIS A 44 -24.60 -10.09 -14.35
C HIS A 44 -24.24 -10.08 -15.83
N HIS A 45 -23.00 -9.71 -16.15
CA HIS A 45 -22.50 -9.70 -17.53
C HIS A 45 -22.54 -11.08 -18.18
N ASP A 46 -22.15 -12.13 -17.46
CA ASP A 46 -22.19 -13.51 -17.97
C ASP A 46 -23.61 -13.98 -18.24
N LYS A 47 -24.55 -13.68 -17.34
CA LYS A 47 -25.97 -14.02 -17.51
C LYS A 47 -26.60 -13.27 -18.68
N VAL A 48 -26.34 -11.97 -18.81
CA VAL A 48 -26.82 -11.18 -19.96
C VAL A 48 -26.22 -11.69 -21.27
N ARG A 49 -24.93 -12.02 -21.30
CA ARG A 49 -24.26 -12.64 -22.47
C ARG A 49 -24.87 -13.98 -22.84
N ALA A 50 -25.29 -14.78 -21.84
CA ALA A 50 -25.98 -16.04 -22.04
C ALA A 50 -27.48 -15.89 -22.39
N GLY A 51 -27.96 -14.65 -22.61
CA GLY A 51 -29.32 -14.36 -23.06
C GLY A 51 -30.36 -14.22 -21.96
N PHE A 52 -29.95 -14.21 -20.68
CA PHE A 52 -30.87 -14.02 -19.56
C PHE A 52 -31.26 -12.54 -19.37
N HIS A 53 -32.51 -12.28 -19.00
CA HIS A 53 -33.02 -10.92 -18.76
C HIS A 53 -33.07 -10.59 -17.28
N ALA A 54 -32.40 -9.52 -16.85
CA ALA A 54 -32.33 -9.14 -15.43
C ALA A 54 -33.53 -8.29 -15.00
N VAL A 55 -34.10 -8.61 -13.84
CA VAL A 55 -35.23 -7.89 -13.25
C VAL A 55 -34.97 -7.64 -11.76
N LYS A 56 -35.14 -6.40 -11.31
CA LYS A 56 -35.19 -6.02 -9.89
C LYS A 56 -36.53 -6.47 -9.33
N VAL A 57 -36.47 -7.26 -8.26
CA VAL A 57 -37.64 -7.70 -7.50
C VAL A 57 -37.63 -6.96 -6.17
N SER A 58 -38.69 -6.22 -5.88
CA SER A 58 -38.82 -5.40 -4.67
C SER A 58 -40.15 -5.62 -3.99
N TRP A 59 -40.14 -5.65 -2.66
CA TRP A 59 -41.36 -5.62 -1.85
C TRP A 59 -41.44 -4.28 -1.10
N PRO A 60 -42.66 -3.78 -0.77
CA PRO A 60 -42.88 -2.44 -0.19
C PRO A 60 -42.03 -2.05 1.04
N ASN A 61 -41.38 -3.00 1.73
CA ASN A 61 -40.66 -2.79 3.00
C ASN A 61 -39.23 -3.38 3.02
N SER A 62 -38.44 -3.07 1.99
CA SER A 62 -36.97 -3.14 1.93
C SER A 62 -36.30 -4.46 1.53
N ILE A 63 -37.05 -5.55 1.33
CA ILE A 63 -36.47 -6.73 0.67
C ILE A 63 -36.34 -6.41 -0.82
N ARG A 64 -35.12 -6.58 -1.37
CA ARG A 64 -34.83 -6.37 -2.79
C ARG A 64 -33.86 -7.42 -3.27
N ALA A 65 -34.14 -8.01 -4.43
CA ALA A 65 -33.26 -8.97 -5.09
C ALA A 65 -33.15 -8.64 -6.57
N ILE A 66 -32.12 -9.17 -7.22
CA ILE A 66 -32.00 -9.15 -8.69
C ILE A 66 -32.09 -10.58 -9.16
N MET A 67 -33.06 -10.82 -10.04
CA MET A 67 -33.34 -12.13 -10.61
C MET A 67 -33.05 -12.09 -12.11
N TYR A 68 -32.73 -13.26 -12.65
CA TYR A 68 -32.44 -13.46 -14.07
C TYR A 68 -33.53 -14.38 -14.62
N CYS A 69 -34.28 -13.88 -15.60
CA CYS A 69 -35.29 -14.64 -16.31
C CYS A 69 -34.61 -15.52 -17.36
N ASP A 70 -35.11 -16.72 -17.58
CA ASP A 70 -34.60 -17.62 -18.61
C ASP A 70 -34.64 -16.95 -19.99
N PRO A 71 -33.68 -17.25 -20.88
CA PRO A 71 -33.66 -16.67 -22.22
C PRO A 71 -34.99 -16.83 -22.94
N GLY A 72 -35.55 -15.72 -23.44
CA GLY A 72 -36.85 -15.68 -24.11
C GLY A 72 -38.04 -15.40 -23.19
N THR A 73 -37.85 -15.35 -21.87
CA THR A 73 -38.87 -14.93 -20.90
C THR A 73 -38.62 -13.50 -20.44
N LYS A 74 -39.69 -12.78 -20.07
CA LYS A 74 -39.60 -11.41 -19.53
C LYS A 74 -39.86 -11.33 -18.03
N LEU A 75 -40.18 -12.45 -17.40
CA LEU A 75 -40.56 -12.53 -16.00
C LEU A 75 -39.91 -13.75 -15.34
N PRO A 76 -39.44 -13.63 -14.09
CA PRO A 76 -38.96 -14.78 -13.33
C PRO A 76 -40.12 -15.73 -13.00
N HIS A 77 -39.82 -17.02 -12.85
CA HIS A 77 -40.85 -18.00 -12.51
C HIS A 77 -41.42 -17.70 -11.10
N PRO A 78 -42.75 -17.78 -10.87
CA PRO A 78 -43.35 -17.44 -9.57
C PRO A 78 -42.76 -18.21 -8.39
N ALA A 79 -42.40 -19.49 -8.60
CA ALA A 79 -41.76 -20.31 -7.56
C ALA A 79 -40.40 -19.75 -7.12
N ASP A 80 -39.61 -19.18 -8.04
CA ASP A 80 -38.29 -18.62 -7.75
C ASP A 80 -38.42 -17.31 -6.97
N VAL A 81 -39.43 -16.50 -7.29
CA VAL A 81 -39.75 -15.26 -6.57
C VAL A 81 -40.09 -15.55 -5.11
N VAL A 82 -40.92 -16.58 -4.87
CA VAL A 82 -41.29 -17.03 -3.52
C VAL A 82 -40.09 -17.61 -2.77
N ALA A 83 -39.24 -18.39 -3.44
CA ALA A 83 -38.05 -18.98 -2.84
C ALA A 83 -37.03 -17.90 -2.39
N VAL A 84 -36.78 -16.91 -3.24
CA VAL A 84 -35.89 -15.78 -2.93
C VAL A 84 -36.47 -14.94 -1.78
N TYR A 85 -37.77 -14.66 -1.79
CA TYR A 85 -38.43 -13.95 -0.70
C TYR A 85 -38.20 -14.66 0.65
N LYS A 86 -38.48 -15.96 0.73
CA LYS A 86 -38.28 -16.76 1.96
C LYS A 86 -36.84 -16.69 2.44
N ARG A 87 -35.87 -16.86 1.54
CA ARG A 87 -34.44 -16.74 1.86
C ARG A 87 -34.07 -15.37 2.41
N CYS A 88 -34.58 -14.29 1.83
CA CYS A 88 -34.31 -12.94 2.31
C CYS A 88 -34.91 -12.68 3.70
N VAL A 89 -36.09 -13.24 3.99
CA VAL A 89 -36.70 -13.17 5.34
C VAL A 89 -35.86 -13.95 6.34
N GLU A 90 -35.48 -15.20 6.03
CA GLU A 90 -34.65 -16.03 6.90
C GLU A 90 -33.30 -15.38 7.23
N LEU A 91 -32.66 -14.73 6.25
CA LEU A 91 -31.40 -14.01 6.47
C LEU A 91 -31.59 -12.81 7.40
N ARG A 92 -32.69 -12.08 7.25
CA ARG A 92 -33.01 -10.92 8.08
C ARG A 92 -33.33 -11.31 9.52
N GLU A 93 -34.03 -12.42 9.71
CA GLU A 93 -34.33 -12.98 11.04
C GLU A 93 -33.04 -13.47 11.73
N LYS A 94 -32.13 -14.10 10.98
CA LYS A 94 -30.81 -14.52 11.47
C LYS A 94 -29.90 -13.34 11.87
N GLU A 95 -29.98 -12.20 11.19
CA GLU A 95 -29.23 -10.98 11.54
C GLU A 95 -29.74 -10.32 12.84
N THR A 96 -31.02 -10.49 13.18
CA THR A 96 -31.59 -9.98 14.43
C THR A 96 -31.31 -10.85 15.65
N ASP A 97 -31.04 -12.15 15.48
CA ASP A 97 -30.90 -13.12 16.57
C ASP A 97 -29.47 -13.25 17.14
N THR A 98 -28.46 -12.59 16.56
CA THR A 98 -27.04 -12.75 16.96
C THR A 98 -26.60 -11.97 18.22
N LYS A 99 -27.48 -11.73 19.19
CA LYS A 99 -27.08 -11.31 20.56
C LYS A 99 -27.04 -12.52 21.51
N ASN A 100 -25.82 -13.00 21.77
CA ASN A 100 -25.28 -13.75 22.92
C ASN A 100 -24.62 -15.11 22.55
N PRO A 101 -23.37 -15.39 22.97
CA PRO A 101 -22.53 -16.47 22.48
C PRO A 101 -22.57 -17.71 23.38
N LEU A 102 -22.03 -18.85 22.91
CA LEU A 102 -21.77 -20.11 23.64
C LEU A 102 -22.77 -21.26 23.43
N THR A 103 -22.85 -21.79 22.20
CA THR A 103 -23.00 -23.24 21.89
C THR A 103 -22.97 -23.42 20.36
N ALA A 104 -21.82 -23.24 19.71
CA ALA A 104 -20.90 -24.32 19.42
C ALA A 104 -21.48 -25.46 18.55
N LYS A 105 -20.87 -25.60 17.37
CA LYS A 105 -20.33 -26.87 16.88
C LYS A 105 -21.35 -27.98 16.62
N ARG A 106 -21.91 -28.02 15.41
CA ARG A 106 -22.02 -29.30 14.66
C ARG A 106 -22.48 -29.24 13.21
N THR A 107 -22.90 -28.09 12.69
CA THR A 107 -23.43 -28.03 11.32
C THR A 107 -22.70 -26.98 10.50
N GLN A 108 -21.43 -27.24 10.20
CA GLN A 108 -20.58 -26.36 9.40
C GLN A 108 -19.76 -27.17 8.40
N VAL A 109 -20.44 -27.97 7.58
CA VAL A 109 -19.93 -28.51 6.32
C VAL A 109 -21.11 -28.47 5.34
N ALA A 110 -20.92 -27.74 4.23
CA ALA A 110 -21.89 -27.40 3.18
C ALA A 110 -22.73 -26.11 3.42
N LEU A 111 -22.46 -25.11 2.57
CA LEU A 111 -23.14 -23.83 2.38
C LEU A 111 -22.84 -22.70 3.39
N ALA A 112 -21.55 -22.39 3.55
CA ALA A 112 -21.13 -21.01 3.77
C ALA A 112 -20.62 -20.45 2.44
N ALA A 113 -21.13 -19.30 2.00
CA ALA A 113 -20.27 -18.39 1.25
C ALA A 113 -19.14 -18.04 2.21
N SER A 114 -17.99 -18.69 2.04
CA SER A 114 -16.80 -18.38 2.82
C SER A 114 -16.55 -16.89 2.66
N ALA A 115 -16.42 -16.15 3.76
CA ALA A 115 -15.71 -14.89 3.70
C ALA A 115 -14.37 -15.19 3.01
N ALA A 116 -14.00 -14.39 2.00
CA ALA A 116 -12.75 -14.61 1.31
C ALA A 116 -11.60 -14.63 2.30
N ILE A 117 -10.63 -15.52 2.10
CA ILE A 117 -9.57 -15.71 3.11
C ILE A 117 -8.60 -14.52 3.17
N ASP A 118 -8.56 -13.69 2.11
CA ASP A 118 -7.95 -12.37 2.10
C ASP A 118 -8.75 -11.41 1.20
N THR A 119 -8.31 -10.15 1.15
CA THR A 119 -8.88 -9.10 0.31
C THR A 119 -7.80 -8.28 -0.39
N VAL A 120 -8.08 -7.81 -1.61
CA VAL A 120 -7.24 -6.86 -2.34
C VAL A 120 -7.89 -5.49 -2.32
N THR A 121 -7.18 -4.47 -1.83
CA THR A 121 -7.63 -3.08 -1.86
C THR A 121 -7.24 -2.44 -3.19
N ILE A 122 -8.23 -2.09 -4.01
CA ILE A 122 -8.04 -1.44 -5.31
C ILE A 122 -8.41 0.03 -5.19
N LEU A 123 -7.52 0.89 -5.67
CA LEU A 123 -7.70 2.34 -5.71
C LEU A 123 -7.83 2.79 -7.16
N LEU A 124 -8.89 3.57 -7.43
CA LEU A 124 -9.10 4.22 -8.71
C LEU A 124 -8.71 5.70 -8.62
N THR A 125 -7.92 6.17 -9.57
CA THR A 125 -7.56 7.58 -9.70
C THR A 125 -8.77 8.41 -10.14
N LYS A 126 -8.74 9.73 -9.86
CA LYS A 126 -9.73 10.66 -10.40
C LYS A 126 -9.73 10.67 -11.94
N PRO A 127 -10.86 10.99 -12.59
CA PRO A 127 -10.87 11.25 -14.03
C PRO A 127 -9.76 12.23 -14.43
N GLY A 128 -9.01 11.90 -15.50
CA GLY A 128 -7.85 12.67 -15.97
C GLY A 128 -6.51 12.31 -15.33
N TYR A 129 -6.48 11.45 -14.30
CA TYR A 129 -5.27 10.90 -13.70
C TYR A 129 -5.07 9.44 -14.10
N LEU A 130 -3.83 9.03 -14.30
CA LEU A 130 -3.47 7.69 -14.75
C LEU A 130 -2.51 7.02 -13.77
N ALA A 131 -2.84 5.80 -13.38
CA ALA A 131 -1.99 4.90 -12.60
C ALA A 131 -1.06 4.07 -13.51
N THR A 132 -0.84 4.52 -14.75
CA THR A 132 0.04 3.86 -15.71
C THR A 132 0.94 4.87 -16.42
N LYS A 133 2.02 4.37 -17.04
CA LYS A 133 2.87 5.19 -17.90
C LYS A 133 2.25 5.30 -19.30
N GLN A 134 2.60 6.38 -19.99
CA GLN A 134 2.24 6.56 -21.38
C GLN A 134 3.51 6.70 -22.22
N PHE A 135 3.51 6.05 -23.37
CA PHE A 135 4.57 6.15 -24.36
C PHE A 135 3.98 6.70 -25.64
N SER A 136 4.66 7.68 -26.21
CA SER A 136 4.26 8.24 -27.49
C SER A 136 5.42 8.30 -28.46
N LYS A 137 5.10 8.07 -29.74
CA LYS A 137 6.03 8.22 -30.85
C LYS A 137 5.34 9.02 -31.95
N SER A 138 5.98 10.10 -32.37
CA SER A 138 5.50 10.91 -33.50
C SER A 138 5.85 10.23 -34.81
N SER A 139 5.02 10.36 -35.84
CA SER A 139 5.36 9.92 -37.20
C SER A 139 6.61 10.62 -37.76
N SER A 140 6.91 11.83 -37.27
CA SER A 140 8.06 12.64 -37.68
C SER A 140 9.36 12.37 -36.87
N SER A 141 9.33 11.53 -35.84
CA SER A 141 10.50 11.28 -35.00
C SER A 141 10.63 9.81 -34.57
N SER A 142 11.84 9.26 -34.65
CA SER A 142 12.14 7.94 -34.11
C SER A 142 12.18 7.91 -32.59
N LYS A 143 12.21 9.07 -31.91
CA LYS A 143 12.32 9.18 -30.46
C LYS A 143 10.99 8.84 -29.77
N ILE A 144 11.07 7.94 -28.79
CA ILE A 144 9.97 7.62 -27.89
C ILE A 144 9.96 8.63 -26.74
N VAL A 145 8.78 9.20 -26.44
CA VAL A 145 8.55 10.07 -25.28
C VAL A 145 7.79 9.29 -24.23
N MET A 146 8.32 9.26 -23.00
CA MET A 146 7.65 8.63 -21.86
C MET A 146 7.06 9.71 -20.95
N GLN A 147 5.78 9.55 -20.62
CA GLN A 147 5.13 10.24 -19.52
C GLN A 147 5.01 9.26 -18.34
N GLY A 148 5.55 9.65 -17.19
CA GLY A 148 5.49 8.84 -15.97
C GLY A 148 4.07 8.71 -15.41
N TYR A 149 3.95 7.98 -14.31
CA TYR A 149 2.68 7.86 -13.58
C TYR A 149 2.17 9.23 -13.13
N ASN A 150 0.87 9.47 -13.29
CA ASN A 150 0.18 10.65 -12.79
C ASN A 150 -1.08 10.21 -12.02
N ALA A 151 -0.89 9.50 -10.91
CA ALA A 151 -2.00 8.90 -10.15
C ALA A 151 -2.74 9.89 -9.24
N GLY A 152 -2.27 11.14 -9.15
CA GLY A 152 -2.84 12.14 -8.25
C GLY A 152 -2.73 11.76 -6.77
N TYR A 153 -3.54 12.40 -5.93
CA TYR A 153 -3.50 12.26 -4.47
C TYR A 153 -4.86 11.88 -3.84
N LEU A 154 -5.92 11.77 -4.66
CA LEU A 154 -7.26 11.39 -4.25
C LEU A 154 -7.71 10.17 -5.06
N TYR A 155 -8.24 9.18 -4.36
CA TYR A 155 -8.58 7.88 -4.90
C TYR A 155 -9.98 7.46 -4.47
N SER A 156 -10.74 6.87 -5.37
CA SER A 156 -11.94 6.13 -5.00
C SER A 156 -11.50 4.72 -4.62
N VAL A 157 -11.94 4.25 -3.46
CA VAL A 157 -11.64 2.89 -3.01
C VAL A 157 -12.72 1.98 -3.58
N LEU A 158 -12.33 1.10 -4.50
CA LEU A 158 -13.16 -0.03 -4.87
C LEU A 158 -13.14 -0.98 -3.65
N GLY A 159 -14.33 -1.39 -3.20
CA GLY A 159 -14.46 -2.21 -1.99
C GLY A 159 -13.46 -3.38 -1.98
N PRO A 160 -12.93 -3.79 -0.81
CA PRO A 160 -11.91 -4.83 -0.74
C PRO A 160 -12.39 -6.09 -1.49
N CYS A 161 -11.67 -6.44 -2.56
CA CYS A 161 -12.03 -7.55 -3.43
C CYS A 161 -11.58 -8.85 -2.75
N GLY A 162 -12.54 -9.67 -2.34
CA GLY A 162 -12.24 -10.95 -1.73
C GLY A 162 -11.47 -11.88 -2.68
N VAL A 163 -10.41 -12.50 -2.17
CA VAL A 163 -9.56 -13.47 -2.88
C VAL A 163 -9.26 -14.67 -1.99
N ASN A 164 -9.27 -15.88 -2.56
CA ASN A 164 -9.04 -17.14 -1.82
C ASN A 164 -7.73 -17.84 -2.18
N ASP A 165 -7.18 -17.55 -3.35
CA ASP A 165 -6.02 -18.22 -3.90
C ASP A 165 -5.33 -17.38 -4.99
N ILE A 166 -4.30 -17.97 -5.61
CA ILE A 166 -3.57 -17.36 -6.71
C ILE A 166 -4.43 -17.13 -7.97
N TYR A 167 -5.50 -17.89 -8.17
CA TYR A 167 -6.39 -17.75 -9.32
C TYR A 167 -7.30 -16.53 -9.16
N ASP A 168 -7.91 -16.38 -7.98
CA ASP A 168 -8.68 -15.19 -7.62
C ASP A 168 -7.82 -13.93 -7.69
N LEU A 169 -6.61 -13.99 -7.12
CA LEU A 169 -5.64 -12.89 -7.19
C LEU A 169 -5.28 -12.56 -8.65
N SER A 170 -4.98 -13.58 -9.47
CA SER A 170 -4.67 -13.38 -10.89
C SER A 170 -5.85 -12.77 -11.65
N ALA A 171 -7.09 -13.09 -11.30
CA ALA A 171 -8.27 -12.51 -11.93
C ALA A 171 -8.40 -11.02 -11.57
N VAL A 172 -8.17 -10.66 -10.30
CA VAL A 172 -8.13 -9.26 -9.86
C VAL A 172 -7.02 -8.47 -10.56
N LEU A 173 -5.81 -9.04 -10.67
CA LEU A 173 -4.68 -8.40 -11.34
C LEU A 173 -4.99 -8.14 -12.82
N LYS A 174 -5.57 -9.11 -13.53
CA LYS A 174 -6.01 -8.94 -14.93
C LYS A 174 -7.09 -7.88 -15.08
N TYR A 175 -8.03 -7.81 -14.14
CA TYR A 175 -9.02 -6.74 -14.14
C TYR A 175 -8.34 -5.37 -13.99
N CYS A 176 -7.46 -5.20 -12.99
CA CYS A 176 -6.77 -3.93 -12.79
C CYS A 176 -5.85 -3.56 -13.96
N GLU A 177 -5.24 -4.55 -14.62
CA GLU A 177 -4.39 -4.34 -15.81
C GLU A 177 -5.13 -3.62 -16.93
N GLN A 178 -6.41 -3.94 -17.14
CA GLN A 178 -7.25 -3.33 -18.17
C GLN A 178 -7.75 -1.92 -17.80
N ASN A 179 -7.48 -1.46 -16.57
CA ASN A 179 -7.96 -0.19 -16.04
C ASN A 179 -6.78 0.77 -15.82
N PRO A 180 -6.52 1.73 -16.74
CA PRO A 180 -5.40 2.68 -16.64
C PRO A 180 -5.40 3.56 -15.39
N ASN A 181 -6.51 3.57 -14.65
CA ASN A 181 -6.74 4.35 -13.45
C ASN A 181 -6.61 3.52 -12.18
N ALA A 182 -6.39 2.21 -12.28
CA ALA A 182 -6.35 1.31 -11.14
C ALA A 182 -4.92 1.10 -10.62
N LEU A 183 -4.78 1.08 -9.29
CA LEU A 183 -3.61 0.57 -8.60
C LEU A 183 -4.03 -0.22 -7.37
N ILE A 184 -3.15 -1.09 -6.89
CA ILE A 184 -3.39 -1.89 -5.69
C ILE A 184 -2.58 -1.30 -4.53
N ILE A 185 -3.09 -1.45 -3.31
CA ILE A 185 -2.30 -1.28 -2.09
C ILE A 185 -2.49 -2.48 -1.17
N ARG A 186 -1.54 -2.71 -0.26
CA ARG A 186 -1.65 -3.77 0.75
C ARG A 186 -2.56 -3.41 1.92
N GLY A 187 -2.67 -2.12 2.23
CA GLY A 187 -3.42 -1.61 3.36
C GLY A 187 -4.92 -1.85 3.20
N GLU A 188 -5.57 -2.15 4.31
CA GLU A 188 -7.03 -2.26 4.35
C GLU A 188 -7.66 -0.90 4.71
N PRO A 189 -8.86 -0.59 4.16
CA PRO A 189 -9.63 0.55 4.60
C PRO A 189 -9.91 0.46 6.10
N VAL A 190 -9.95 1.61 6.77
CA VAL A 190 -10.07 1.65 8.23
C VAL A 190 -11.49 1.44 8.72
N SER A 191 -12.44 1.71 7.84
CA SER A 191 -13.86 1.47 7.97
C SER A 191 -14.51 1.47 6.59
N ASP A 192 -15.73 0.94 6.50
CA ASP A 192 -16.50 0.91 5.25
C ASP A 192 -16.81 2.31 4.71
N ALA A 193 -16.78 3.35 5.55
CA ALA A 193 -17.00 4.73 5.13
C ALA A 193 -15.91 5.26 4.17
N VAL A 194 -14.76 4.58 4.10
CA VAL A 194 -13.66 4.89 3.16
C VAL A 194 -13.96 4.35 1.75
N VAL A 195 -14.90 3.42 1.59
CA VAL A 195 -15.26 2.78 0.32
C VAL A 195 -16.18 3.67 -0.50
N GLY A 196 -15.80 3.98 -1.75
CA GLY A 196 -16.53 4.89 -2.64
C GLY A 196 -16.01 6.33 -2.74
N PRO A 197 -15.84 7.11 -1.65
CA PRO A 197 -15.47 8.52 -1.75
C PRO A 197 -14.02 8.70 -2.19
N TRP A 198 -13.70 9.91 -2.63
CA TRP A 198 -12.34 10.33 -2.98
C TRP A 198 -11.52 10.59 -1.72
N VAL A 199 -10.64 9.67 -1.36
CA VAL A 199 -9.81 9.73 -0.15
C VAL A 199 -8.33 9.85 -0.47
N ARG A 200 -7.54 10.37 0.48
CA ARG A 200 -6.07 10.34 0.35
C ARG A 200 -5.54 8.96 0.70
N ARG A 201 -4.55 8.48 -0.07
CA ARG A 201 -3.76 7.27 0.22
C ARG A 201 -2.79 7.52 1.38
N GLN A 202 -3.32 7.67 2.59
CA GLN A 202 -2.59 7.96 3.82
C GLN A 202 -2.78 6.86 4.85
N GLY A 203 -1.66 6.42 5.41
CA GLY A 203 -1.57 5.50 6.53
C GLY A 203 -1.48 6.21 7.86
N SER A 204 -1.73 5.50 8.96
CA SER A 204 -1.29 5.91 10.30
C SER A 204 -0.12 5.04 10.75
N ASP A 205 0.86 5.63 11.42
CA ASP A 205 1.82 4.87 12.23
C ASP A 205 1.16 4.45 13.56
N GLU A 206 1.53 3.26 14.07
CA GLU A 206 1.09 2.78 15.38
C GLU A 206 1.50 3.80 16.47
N GLY A 207 0.53 4.28 17.27
CA GLY A 207 0.80 5.07 18.48
C GLY A 207 0.47 6.57 18.45
N SER A 208 -0.09 7.12 17.38
CA SER A 208 -0.71 8.46 17.42
C SER A 208 -2.18 8.39 16.97
N ALA A 209 -3.03 9.27 17.49
CA ALA A 209 -4.47 9.32 17.16
C ALA A 209 -4.67 9.10 15.66
N PHE A 210 -5.39 8.02 15.31
CA PHE A 210 -5.55 7.52 13.96
C PHE A 210 -6.03 8.63 12.99
N LYS A 211 -5.22 9.00 12.00
CA LYS A 211 -5.52 10.08 11.02
C LYS A 211 -5.45 9.65 9.54
N GLY A 212 -5.24 8.36 9.26
CA GLY A 212 -5.17 7.81 7.89
C GLY A 212 -6.53 7.34 7.36
N ASN A 213 -6.57 6.90 6.09
CA ASN A 213 -7.73 6.18 5.52
C ASN A 213 -7.47 4.67 5.40
N PHE A 214 -6.21 4.26 5.53
CA PHE A 214 -5.76 2.88 5.40
C PHE A 214 -4.89 2.49 6.59
N LYS A 215 -4.90 1.20 6.93
CA LYS A 215 -4.08 0.62 8.01
C LYS A 215 -3.39 -0.66 7.52
N THR A 216 -2.29 -1.03 8.19
CA THR A 216 -1.64 -2.33 7.97
C THR A 216 -2.58 -3.44 8.47
N PRO A 217 -2.88 -4.47 7.66
CA PRO A 217 -3.63 -5.63 8.11
C PRO A 217 -2.86 -6.36 9.21
N LEU A 218 -3.50 -6.60 10.35
CA LEU A 218 -2.82 -7.15 11.55
C LEU A 218 -2.16 -8.51 11.30
N GLN A 219 -2.85 -9.39 10.57
CA GLN A 219 -2.34 -10.72 10.21
C GLN A 219 -1.41 -10.69 8.98
N GLY A 220 -1.31 -9.55 8.31
CA GLY A 220 -0.65 -9.43 7.01
C GLY A 220 -1.54 -9.83 5.84
N ARG A 221 -0.92 -10.17 4.71
CA ARG A 221 -1.61 -10.64 3.50
C ARG A 221 -1.14 -12.02 3.08
N HIS A 222 -2.04 -12.79 2.51
CA HIS A 222 -1.78 -14.04 1.79
C HIS A 222 -1.15 -13.81 0.42
N TYR A 223 -1.00 -12.58 -0.04
CA TYR A 223 -0.28 -12.30 -1.28
C TYR A 223 0.94 -11.43 -1.03
N LEU A 224 1.95 -11.56 -1.89
CA LEU A 224 3.06 -10.62 -2.00
C LEU A 224 3.37 -10.35 -3.46
N GLU A 225 3.89 -9.16 -3.74
CA GLU A 225 4.46 -8.76 -5.02
C GLU A 225 5.98 -8.68 -4.86
N ILE A 226 6.70 -9.25 -5.83
CA ILE A 226 8.14 -9.06 -6.02
C ILE A 226 8.31 -8.21 -7.27
N ASP A 227 8.75 -6.97 -7.09
CA ASP A 227 9.14 -6.08 -8.19
C ASP A 227 10.64 -6.21 -8.47
N VAL A 228 10.94 -6.78 -9.64
CA VAL A 228 12.28 -6.84 -10.21
C VAL A 228 12.41 -5.66 -11.16
N ASP A 229 13.36 -4.75 -10.89
CA ASP A 229 13.63 -3.60 -11.75
C ASP A 229 15.02 -3.66 -12.38
N LYS A 230 15.05 -3.65 -13.72
CA LYS A 230 16.26 -3.53 -14.55
C LYS A 230 17.31 -4.61 -14.28
N LEU A 231 16.87 -5.83 -14.03
CA LEU A 231 17.76 -6.98 -13.92
C LEU A 231 18.46 -7.22 -15.25
N SER A 232 19.80 -7.20 -15.25
CA SER A 232 20.59 -7.56 -16.42
C SER A 232 20.34 -9.02 -16.79
N LEU A 233 19.97 -9.26 -18.05
CA LEU A 233 19.83 -10.60 -18.58
C LEU A 233 21.21 -11.20 -18.92
N PRO A 234 21.33 -12.55 -18.97
CA PRO A 234 22.54 -13.20 -19.45
C PRO A 234 22.93 -12.71 -20.85
N ILE A 235 24.24 -12.74 -21.15
CA ILE A 235 24.76 -12.30 -22.44
C ILE A 235 24.05 -13.03 -23.58
N GLY A 236 23.56 -12.26 -24.56
CA GLY A 236 22.83 -12.77 -25.72
C GLY A 236 21.34 -13.03 -25.50
N TRP A 237 20.82 -12.87 -24.27
CA TRP A 237 19.39 -12.91 -24.01
C TRP A 237 18.76 -11.54 -24.26
N ILE A 238 17.60 -11.54 -24.91
CA ILE A 238 16.81 -10.35 -25.22
C ILE A 238 15.39 -10.61 -24.72
N LEU A 239 14.80 -9.61 -24.06
CA LEU A 239 13.40 -9.61 -23.67
C LEU A 239 12.52 -9.29 -24.88
N ASP A 240 11.83 -10.31 -25.38
CA ASP A 240 10.83 -10.24 -26.45
C ASP A 240 9.66 -11.19 -26.13
N GLN A 241 8.59 -11.14 -26.94
CA GLN A 241 7.39 -11.91 -26.69
C GLN A 241 7.64 -13.43 -26.60
N ALA A 242 8.63 -13.96 -27.33
CA ALA A 242 8.95 -15.39 -27.36
C ALA A 242 9.83 -15.81 -26.17
N SER A 243 10.64 -14.90 -25.64
CA SER A 243 11.56 -15.18 -24.54
C SER A 243 10.97 -14.96 -23.14
N ILE A 244 9.81 -14.30 -23.01
CA ILE A 244 9.15 -14.00 -21.73
C ILE A 244 9.11 -15.21 -20.80
N SER A 245 8.59 -16.36 -21.25
CA SER A 245 8.45 -17.53 -20.37
C SER A 245 9.80 -17.98 -19.81
N LYS A 246 10.83 -18.05 -20.66
CA LYS A 246 12.20 -18.41 -20.28
C LYS A 246 12.81 -17.39 -19.30
N ILE A 247 12.57 -16.10 -19.51
CA ILE A 247 13.07 -15.02 -18.64
C ILE A 247 12.35 -15.02 -17.29
N CYS A 248 11.04 -15.22 -17.28
CA CYS A 248 10.28 -15.36 -16.04
C CYS A 248 10.81 -16.53 -15.21
N GLU A 249 11.02 -17.70 -15.82
CA GLU A 249 11.60 -18.84 -15.12
C GLU A 249 13.02 -18.52 -14.61
N TYR A 250 13.87 -17.91 -15.42
CA TYR A 250 15.20 -17.46 -14.97
C TYR A 250 15.13 -16.57 -13.72
N ILE A 251 14.23 -15.58 -13.71
CA ILE A 251 14.04 -14.68 -12.56
C ILE A 251 13.54 -15.45 -11.33
N VAL A 252 12.57 -16.34 -11.50
CA VAL A 252 12.04 -17.17 -10.40
C VAL A 252 13.15 -18.05 -9.80
N HIS A 253 14.07 -18.57 -10.61
CA HIS A 253 15.23 -19.34 -10.11
C HIS A 253 16.25 -18.50 -9.34
N LEU A 254 16.25 -17.17 -9.48
CA LEU A 254 17.05 -16.28 -8.63
C LEU A 254 16.40 -16.04 -7.25
N LEU A 255 15.11 -16.31 -7.10
CA LEU A 255 14.41 -16.23 -5.83
C LEU A 255 14.77 -17.43 -4.93
N PRO A 256 14.46 -17.35 -3.62
CA PRO A 256 14.60 -18.49 -2.72
C PRO A 256 13.89 -19.77 -3.23
N PRO A 257 14.37 -20.97 -2.88
CA PRO A 257 13.85 -22.24 -3.41
C PRO A 257 12.34 -22.46 -3.22
N GLU A 258 11.73 -21.88 -2.19
CA GLU A 258 10.29 -22.00 -1.94
C GLU A 258 9.40 -21.37 -3.03
N PHE A 259 9.97 -20.58 -3.95
CA PHE A 259 9.27 -19.98 -5.09
C PHE A 259 9.37 -20.80 -6.38
N HIS A 260 10.34 -21.72 -6.48
CA HIS A 260 10.69 -22.36 -7.76
C HIS A 260 9.56 -23.23 -8.32
N GLU A 261 8.81 -23.86 -7.44
CA GLU A 261 7.70 -24.78 -7.75
C GLU A 261 6.31 -24.18 -7.49
N ALA A 262 6.25 -22.90 -7.14
CA ALA A 262 5.01 -22.22 -6.81
C ALA A 262 4.37 -21.54 -8.04
N SER A 263 3.07 -21.70 -8.24
CA SER A 263 2.27 -20.95 -9.21
C SER A 263 2.38 -19.45 -8.93
N TYR A 264 2.46 -18.65 -9.98
CA TYR A 264 2.60 -17.20 -9.87
C TYR A 264 1.93 -16.45 -11.02
N HIS A 265 1.47 -15.25 -10.73
CA HIS A 265 1.08 -14.30 -11.77
C HIS A 265 2.26 -13.39 -12.07
N TRP A 266 2.71 -13.36 -13.32
CA TRP A 266 3.74 -12.43 -13.78
C TRP A 266 3.10 -11.27 -14.53
N GLN A 267 3.74 -10.11 -14.45
CA GLN A 267 3.40 -8.95 -15.26
C GLN A 267 4.67 -8.17 -15.61
N LEU A 268 4.92 -7.89 -16.88
CA LEU A 268 6.01 -7.00 -17.27
C LEU A 268 5.75 -5.59 -16.72
N SER A 269 6.80 -4.88 -16.30
CA SER A 269 6.64 -3.50 -15.84
C SER A 269 6.25 -2.58 -17.02
N SER A 270 5.69 -1.40 -16.73
CA SER A 270 5.28 -0.44 -17.77
C SER A 270 6.42 -0.06 -18.75
N SER A 271 7.69 -0.15 -18.36
CA SER A 271 8.83 0.24 -19.20
C SER A 271 9.60 -0.94 -19.80
N ALA A 272 9.18 -2.18 -19.51
CA ALA A 272 9.87 -3.38 -19.99
C ALA A 272 10.00 -3.36 -21.52
N GLY A 273 11.20 -3.63 -22.03
CA GLY A 273 11.52 -3.72 -23.47
C GLY A 273 11.34 -2.44 -24.30
N VAL A 274 10.88 -1.33 -23.72
CA VAL A 274 10.68 -0.06 -24.46
C VAL A 274 12.01 0.62 -24.81
N PHE A 275 12.96 0.62 -23.88
CA PHE A 275 14.24 1.33 -24.02
C PHE A 275 15.45 0.42 -24.02
N ASP A 276 15.37 -0.72 -23.35
CA ASP A 276 16.48 -1.65 -23.19
C ASP A 276 15.91 -3.06 -23.03
N ALA A 277 16.06 -3.88 -24.07
CA ALA A 277 15.62 -5.27 -24.07
C ALA A 277 16.67 -6.23 -23.49
N SER A 278 17.87 -5.76 -23.13
CA SER A 278 18.88 -6.56 -22.43
C SER A 278 18.62 -6.65 -20.92
N LYS A 279 17.58 -5.97 -20.44
CA LYS A 279 17.16 -5.95 -19.04
C LYS A 279 15.71 -6.35 -18.90
N ALA A 280 15.40 -7.05 -17.81
CA ALA A 280 14.04 -7.37 -17.44
C ALA A 280 13.58 -6.53 -16.25
N SER A 281 12.39 -5.95 -16.38
CA SER A 281 11.62 -5.42 -15.25
C SER A 281 10.25 -6.08 -15.25
N ALA A 282 9.89 -6.76 -14.16
CA ALA A 282 8.64 -7.51 -14.05
C ALA A 282 8.21 -7.66 -12.60
N HIS A 283 6.91 -7.74 -12.39
CA HIS A 283 6.28 -7.99 -11.10
C HIS A 283 5.83 -9.45 -11.04
N PHE A 284 6.10 -10.11 -9.92
CA PHE A 284 5.69 -11.49 -9.66
C PHE A 284 4.83 -11.54 -8.41
N TRP A 285 3.62 -12.04 -8.57
CA TRP A 285 2.64 -12.18 -7.50
C TRP A 285 2.51 -13.64 -7.11
N PHE A 286 2.65 -13.90 -5.81
CA PHE A 286 2.55 -15.23 -5.23
C PHE A 286 1.48 -15.27 -4.14
N TRP A 287 0.86 -16.43 -4.00
CA TRP A 287 -0.03 -16.72 -2.88
C TRP A 287 0.73 -17.45 -1.77
N LEU A 288 0.48 -17.10 -0.51
CA LEU A 288 1.19 -17.57 0.67
C LEU A 288 0.33 -18.55 1.46
N VAL A 289 0.96 -19.56 2.03
CA VAL A 289 0.28 -20.55 2.89
C VAL A 289 -0.34 -19.89 4.13
N GLN A 290 0.33 -18.90 4.70
CA GLN A 290 -0.13 -18.11 5.84
C GLN A 290 -0.06 -16.62 5.47
N PRO A 291 -0.93 -15.77 6.03
CA PRO A 291 -0.79 -14.34 5.84
C PRO A 291 0.49 -13.89 6.55
N VAL A 292 1.29 -13.06 5.88
CA VAL A 292 2.58 -12.60 6.42
C VAL A 292 2.53 -11.09 6.69
N PRO A 293 2.82 -10.65 7.93
CA PRO A 293 2.87 -9.23 8.26
C PRO A 293 3.87 -8.44 7.42
N ASP A 294 3.50 -7.22 7.06
CA ASP A 294 4.33 -6.28 6.29
C ASP A 294 5.73 -6.08 6.88
N THR A 295 5.85 -6.04 8.21
CA THR A 295 7.13 -5.93 8.92
C THR A 295 8.03 -7.14 8.66
N SER A 296 7.45 -8.36 8.66
CA SER A 296 8.16 -9.60 8.40
C SER A 296 8.60 -9.68 6.93
N LEU A 297 7.75 -9.25 5.99
CA LEU A 297 8.10 -9.19 4.57
C LEU A 297 9.24 -8.19 4.29
N LYS A 298 9.30 -7.06 5.00
CA LYS A 298 10.45 -6.12 4.89
C LYS A 298 11.77 -6.76 5.34
N ILE A 299 11.76 -7.50 6.44
CA ILE A 299 12.94 -8.20 6.95
C ILE A 299 13.35 -9.28 5.96
N TRP A 300 12.40 -10.11 5.52
CA TRP A 300 12.61 -11.15 4.52
C TRP A 300 13.20 -10.58 3.21
N ALA A 301 12.64 -9.51 2.66
CA ALA A 301 13.12 -8.90 1.42
C ALA A 301 14.56 -8.36 1.54
N LYS A 302 14.89 -7.73 2.67
CA LYS A 302 16.27 -7.29 2.96
C LYS A 302 17.22 -8.48 3.07
N HIS A 303 16.78 -9.58 3.69
CA HIS A 303 17.55 -10.80 3.80
C HIS A 303 17.83 -11.42 2.43
N VAL A 304 16.79 -11.60 1.60
CA VAL A 304 16.90 -12.13 0.24
C VAL A 304 17.88 -11.29 -0.59
N ASN A 305 17.74 -9.97 -0.58
CA ASN A 305 18.66 -9.08 -1.30
C ASN A 305 20.11 -9.20 -0.81
N LYS A 306 20.31 -9.35 0.50
CA LYS A 306 21.65 -9.53 1.09
C LYS A 306 22.28 -10.85 0.64
N VAL A 307 21.52 -11.94 0.67
CA VAL A 307 21.99 -13.28 0.26
C VAL A 307 22.28 -13.32 -1.24
N ALA A 308 21.42 -12.72 -2.06
CA ALA A 308 21.60 -12.66 -3.50
C ALA A 308 22.72 -11.71 -3.94
N GLY A 309 23.12 -10.75 -3.09
CA GLY A 309 24.09 -9.71 -3.45
C GLY A 309 23.57 -8.68 -4.45
N ILE A 310 22.27 -8.73 -4.79
CA ILE A 310 21.58 -7.86 -5.73
C ILE A 310 20.19 -7.50 -5.20
N LYS A 311 19.64 -6.36 -5.63
CA LYS A 311 18.27 -5.96 -5.28
C LYS A 311 17.27 -6.72 -6.16
N LEU A 312 16.76 -7.85 -5.66
CA LEU A 312 15.71 -8.65 -6.31
C LEU A 312 14.30 -8.28 -5.84
N VAL A 313 14.16 -7.86 -4.58
CA VAL A 313 12.86 -7.55 -3.97
C VAL A 313 12.89 -6.12 -3.46
N ASP A 314 11.93 -5.27 -3.84
CA ASP A 314 11.81 -3.93 -3.26
C ASP A 314 11.05 -3.95 -1.91
N PRO A 315 11.72 -3.66 -0.77
CA PRO A 315 11.05 -3.67 0.54
C PRO A 315 9.98 -2.58 0.69
N ALA A 316 9.98 -1.55 -0.16
CA ALA A 316 8.99 -0.48 -0.12
C ALA A 316 7.58 -1.00 -0.45
N LEU A 317 7.46 -2.07 -1.25
CA LEU A 317 6.17 -2.68 -1.58
C LEU A 317 5.41 -3.21 -0.36
N PHE A 318 6.12 -3.50 0.73
CA PHE A 318 5.54 -3.96 1.99
C PHE A 318 5.19 -2.81 2.94
N GLN A 319 5.08 -1.59 2.43
CA GLN A 319 4.42 -0.49 3.13
C GLN A 319 2.95 -0.50 2.74
N HIS A 320 2.04 -0.51 3.72
CA HIS A 320 0.61 -0.72 3.48
C HIS A 320 -0.02 0.29 2.50
N VAL A 321 0.46 1.53 2.47
CA VAL A 321 -0.03 2.52 1.49
C VAL A 321 0.78 2.57 0.19
N GLN A 322 1.92 1.90 0.04
CA GLN A 322 2.71 1.97 -1.20
C GLN A 322 1.88 1.47 -2.39
N PRO A 323 1.84 2.21 -3.52
CA PRO A 323 1.09 1.78 -4.70
C PRO A 323 1.81 0.64 -5.41
N HIS A 324 1.06 -0.40 -5.73
CA HIS A 324 1.42 -1.47 -6.64
C HIS A 324 0.79 -1.14 -7.99
N TYR A 325 1.60 -0.73 -8.95
CA TYR A 325 1.12 -0.31 -10.27
C TYR A 325 0.93 -1.53 -11.16
N VAL A 326 -0.33 -1.84 -11.44
CA VAL A 326 -0.73 -3.07 -12.15
C VAL A 326 -1.42 -2.80 -13.49
N ALA A 327 -1.71 -1.53 -13.80
CA ALA A 327 -2.32 -1.12 -15.06
C ALA A 327 -1.35 -1.28 -16.25
N ALA A 328 -1.84 -1.72 -17.40
CA ALA A 328 -1.04 -1.78 -18.63
C ALA A 328 -0.62 -0.36 -19.09
N PRO A 329 0.58 -0.18 -19.65
CA PRO A 329 1.01 1.08 -20.25
C PRO A 329 0.17 1.44 -21.49
N LEU A 330 0.03 2.73 -21.73
CA LEU A 330 -0.65 3.24 -22.92
C LEU A 330 0.37 3.60 -23.99
N PHE A 331 0.13 3.19 -25.23
CA PHE A 331 0.98 3.49 -26.37
C PHE A 331 0.23 4.30 -27.42
N ASN A 332 0.78 5.47 -27.77
CA ASN A 332 0.20 6.41 -28.73
C ASN A 332 1.15 6.60 -29.91
N GLY A 333 0.72 6.22 -31.13
CA GLY A 333 1.56 6.32 -32.32
C GLY A 333 2.69 5.28 -32.38
N MET A 334 2.63 4.25 -31.55
CA MET A 334 3.49 3.07 -31.59
C MET A 334 2.74 1.84 -31.09
N ALA A 335 3.18 0.65 -31.50
CA ALA A 335 2.68 -0.61 -30.97
C ALA A 335 3.31 -0.90 -29.60
N ASP A 336 2.57 -1.59 -28.75
CA ASP A 336 3.13 -2.25 -27.57
C ASP A 336 4.13 -3.33 -28.04
N PRO A 337 5.39 -3.33 -27.54
CA PRO A 337 6.34 -4.39 -27.85
C PRO A 337 5.89 -5.79 -27.38
N PHE A 338 4.90 -5.87 -26.48
CA PHE A 338 4.39 -7.11 -25.91
C PHE A 338 2.86 -7.16 -25.97
N PRO A 339 2.26 -7.83 -26.97
CA PRO A 339 0.82 -8.08 -27.00
C PRO A 339 0.30 -8.85 -25.78
N VAL A 340 1.14 -9.70 -25.15
CA VAL A 340 0.82 -10.37 -23.89
C VAL A 340 1.84 -9.95 -22.85
N ARG A 341 1.39 -9.14 -21.87
CA ARG A 341 2.24 -8.55 -20.82
C ARG A 341 2.08 -9.16 -19.44
N SER A 342 1.10 -10.03 -19.27
CA SER A 342 0.85 -10.69 -18.00
C SER A 342 0.33 -12.10 -18.21
N GLY A 343 0.40 -12.92 -17.17
CA GLY A 343 -0.12 -14.28 -17.22
C GLY A 343 0.00 -15.00 -15.90
N LEU A 344 -0.83 -16.04 -15.73
CA LEU A 344 -0.69 -17.00 -14.65
C LEU A 344 0.14 -18.18 -15.15
N VAL A 345 1.21 -18.49 -14.44
CA VAL A 345 1.97 -19.74 -14.60
C VAL A 345 1.55 -20.67 -13.48
N THR A 346 1.07 -21.85 -13.86
CA THR A 346 0.68 -22.91 -12.91
C THR A 346 1.84 -23.87 -12.74
N LYS A 347 2.15 -24.22 -11.49
CA LYS A 347 3.22 -25.16 -11.12
C LYS A 347 2.68 -26.24 -10.18
N SER A 348 3.57 -27.01 -9.57
CA SER A 348 3.20 -28.13 -8.70
C SER A 348 2.57 -27.70 -7.37
N SER A 349 2.77 -26.45 -6.93
CA SER A 349 2.11 -25.87 -5.75
C SER A 349 1.46 -24.53 -6.08
N ASP A 350 0.22 -24.29 -5.65
CA ASP A 350 -0.42 -22.98 -5.82
C ASP A 350 -0.06 -21.96 -4.72
N ARG A 351 0.80 -22.36 -3.77
CA ARG A 351 1.10 -21.59 -2.56
C ARG A 351 2.58 -21.67 -2.22
N VAL A 352 3.11 -20.58 -1.67
CA VAL A 352 4.47 -20.48 -1.13
C VAL A 352 4.43 -20.61 0.39
N CYS A 353 5.22 -21.55 0.92
CA CYS A 353 5.53 -21.61 2.34
C CYS A 353 6.76 -20.73 2.59
N LEU A 354 6.53 -19.44 2.82
CA LEU A 354 7.60 -18.45 2.91
C LEU A 354 8.54 -18.74 4.09
N GLN A 355 9.84 -18.87 3.82
CA GLN A 355 10.83 -19.08 4.87
C GLN A 355 11.30 -17.71 5.39
N LEU A 356 10.81 -17.34 6.57
CA LEU A 356 11.27 -16.11 7.22
C LEU A 356 12.68 -16.32 7.79
N PRO A 357 13.56 -15.30 7.69
CA PRO A 357 14.90 -15.41 8.24
C PRO A 357 14.85 -15.62 9.77
N PRO A 358 15.85 -16.31 10.35
CA PRO A 358 15.89 -16.58 11.78
C PRO A 358 15.89 -15.29 12.60
N PRO A 359 15.41 -15.34 13.87
CA PRO A 359 15.27 -14.17 14.73
C PRO A 359 16.56 -13.36 14.92
N GLU A 360 17.74 -13.94 14.66
CA GLU A 360 19.05 -13.28 14.71
C GLU A 360 19.18 -12.17 13.66
N PHE A 361 18.51 -12.33 12.51
CA PHE A 361 18.37 -11.28 11.51
C PHE A 361 17.36 -10.19 11.96
N SER A 362 16.51 -10.55 12.93
CA SER A 362 15.56 -9.66 13.63
C SER A 362 16.16 -9.06 14.92
N ALA A 363 17.24 -9.63 15.48
CA ALA A 363 17.80 -9.36 16.82
C ALA A 363 18.71 -8.13 16.91
N HIS A 364 18.78 -7.30 15.87
CA HIS A 364 19.19 -5.90 16.04
C HIS A 364 18.04 -5.03 16.58
N ALA A 365 16.91 -5.65 16.92
CA ALA A 365 15.77 -5.07 17.63
C ALA A 365 15.64 -5.68 19.04
N GLY A 366 16.20 -4.99 20.05
CA GLY A 366 15.84 -5.16 21.46
C GLY A 366 16.77 -6.03 22.31
N GLY A 367 17.55 -5.39 23.18
CA GLY A 367 18.29 -6.05 24.26
C GLY A 367 19.08 -5.08 25.13
N THR A 368 18.60 -4.85 26.36
CA THR A 368 19.19 -4.02 27.42
C THR A 368 20.43 -4.65 28.05
N GLY A 369 21.50 -3.88 28.23
CA GLY A 369 22.70 -4.27 28.98
C GLY A 369 23.60 -3.08 29.28
N SER A 370 23.74 -2.76 30.58
CA SER A 370 24.53 -1.65 31.13
C SER A 370 26.02 -1.99 31.15
N SER A 371 26.86 -1.19 30.49
CA SER A 371 28.16 -0.72 31.01
C SER A 371 28.92 0.10 29.96
N THR A 372 29.11 1.40 30.25
CA THR A 372 30.30 2.22 29.95
C THR A 372 31.11 1.88 28.70
N SER A 373 30.69 2.37 27.53
CA SER A 373 31.56 2.69 26.39
C SER A 373 30.73 3.31 25.27
N PHE A 374 31.13 4.51 24.83
CA PHE A 374 30.75 5.22 23.60
C PHE A 374 29.53 4.68 22.82
N HIS A 375 28.38 5.35 23.02
CA HIS A 375 27.09 5.06 22.41
C HIS A 375 27.10 5.04 20.87
N THR A 376 26.88 3.87 20.29
CA THR A 376 26.32 3.68 18.93
C THR A 376 25.19 2.64 18.96
N SER A 377 24.09 3.00 19.63
CA SER A 377 22.82 2.28 19.57
C SER A 377 21.99 2.77 18.38
N GLY A 378 21.20 1.89 17.75
CA GLY A 378 20.20 2.26 16.75
C GLY A 378 19.37 3.43 17.26
N GLY A 379 19.57 4.60 16.65
CA GLY A 379 19.17 5.86 17.28
C GLY A 379 17.86 6.38 16.73
N SER A 380 17.18 7.15 17.56
CA SER A 380 16.17 8.12 17.18
C SER A 380 16.63 9.47 17.70
N GLY A 381 16.31 10.56 17.01
CA GLY A 381 16.72 11.90 17.43
C GLY A 381 17.74 12.55 16.51
N PHE A 382 18.10 13.79 16.83
CA PHE A 382 18.94 14.62 15.99
C PHE A 382 20.32 14.00 15.72
N ASP A 383 21.03 13.58 16.76
CA ASP A 383 22.39 13.04 16.65
C ASP A 383 22.44 11.74 15.86
N TYR A 384 21.40 10.91 15.97
CA TYR A 384 21.28 9.72 15.14
C TYR A 384 21.17 10.09 13.67
N HIS A 385 20.20 10.93 13.30
CA HIS A 385 20.03 11.31 11.89
C HIS A 385 21.27 12.02 11.33
N LEU A 386 21.97 12.79 12.17
CA LEU A 386 23.22 13.42 11.82
C LEU A 386 24.33 12.37 11.59
N SER A 387 24.37 11.30 12.39
CA SER A 387 25.31 10.18 12.20
C SER A 387 25.11 9.43 10.88
N GLN A 388 23.88 9.41 10.34
CA GLN A 388 23.53 8.70 9.10
C GLN A 388 23.95 9.45 7.81
N ILE A 389 24.42 10.70 7.90
CA ILE A 389 24.89 11.46 6.74
C ILE A 389 26.20 10.85 6.23
N GLY A 390 26.17 10.28 5.02
CA GLY A 390 27.34 9.74 4.31
C GLY A 390 27.12 8.40 3.61
N ASP A 391 28.12 7.98 2.84
CA ASP A 391 28.17 6.73 2.08
C ASP A 391 28.81 5.55 2.84
N HIS A 392 29.25 5.80 4.07
CA HIS A 392 29.88 4.81 4.94
C HIS A 392 28.94 3.64 5.28
N ALA A 393 29.50 2.56 5.80
CA ALA A 393 28.70 1.44 6.31
C ALA A 393 27.69 1.96 7.37
N GLY A 394 26.40 1.72 7.13
CA GLY A 394 25.30 2.22 7.98
C GLY A 394 24.90 3.68 7.74
N GLY A 395 25.44 4.36 6.73
CA GLY A 395 24.96 5.67 6.26
C GLY A 395 23.77 5.53 5.29
N ASP A 396 22.91 6.55 5.24
CA ASP A 396 21.69 6.60 4.41
C ASP A 396 21.81 7.73 3.36
N GLY A 397 23.04 8.00 2.90
CA GLY A 397 23.37 9.06 1.95
C GLY A 397 23.27 10.45 2.58
N PHE A 398 23.07 11.48 1.75
CA PHE A 398 23.13 12.88 2.21
C PHE A 398 21.75 13.53 2.31
N HIS A 399 20.91 13.40 1.29
CA HIS A 399 19.67 14.18 1.20
C HIS A 399 18.66 13.83 2.30
N VAL A 400 18.34 12.54 2.45
CA VAL A 400 17.31 12.08 3.40
C VAL A 400 17.76 12.31 4.85
N PRO A 401 19.00 11.99 5.25
CA PRO A 401 19.48 12.24 6.61
C PRO A 401 19.58 13.73 6.97
N VAL A 402 19.97 14.62 6.03
CA VAL A 402 19.94 16.08 6.24
C VAL A 402 18.53 16.56 6.57
N VAL A 403 17.53 16.13 5.80
CA VAL A 403 16.12 16.49 6.03
C VAL A 403 15.60 15.94 7.36
N ARG A 404 15.92 14.69 7.69
CA ARG A 404 15.50 14.05 8.95
C ARG A 404 16.16 14.67 10.18
N SER A 405 17.43 15.07 10.07
CA SER A 405 18.16 15.76 11.15
C SER A 405 17.48 17.10 11.46
N ALA A 406 17.24 17.92 10.44
CA ALA A 406 16.56 19.20 10.61
C ALA A 406 15.14 19.03 11.19
N ALA A 407 14.37 18.08 10.68
CA ALA A 407 13.02 17.80 11.17
C ALA A 407 13.01 17.32 12.64
N SER A 408 13.95 16.45 13.01
CA SER A 408 14.07 15.94 14.38
C SER A 408 14.44 17.05 15.35
N TYR A 409 15.43 17.88 15.02
CA TYR A 409 15.85 19.00 15.85
C TYR A 409 14.70 19.98 16.09
N VAL A 410 13.99 20.35 15.03
CA VAL A 410 12.84 21.26 15.13
C VAL A 410 11.68 20.65 15.91
N SER A 411 11.41 19.35 15.73
CA SER A 411 10.34 18.68 16.48
C SER A 411 10.62 18.64 17.99
N GLU A 412 11.89 18.70 18.38
CA GLU A 412 12.31 18.73 19.77
C GLU A 412 12.30 20.15 20.34
N HIS A 413 12.79 21.13 19.57
CA HIS A 413 13.04 22.49 20.05
C HIS A 413 11.90 23.48 19.76
N GLY A 414 11.04 23.20 18.78
CA GLY A 414 9.96 24.07 18.32
C GLY A 414 10.45 25.34 17.61
N ILE A 415 9.53 26.21 17.18
CA ILE A 415 9.88 27.45 16.46
C ILE A 415 10.75 28.37 17.33
N GLU A 416 10.30 28.65 18.56
CA GLU A 416 10.98 29.60 19.46
C GLU A 416 12.30 29.05 20.01
N GLY A 417 12.50 27.72 20.01
CA GLY A 417 13.71 27.09 20.55
C GLY A 417 14.73 26.63 19.51
N THR A 418 14.43 26.77 18.21
CA THR A 418 15.36 26.36 17.15
C THR A 418 16.29 27.52 16.79
N ASP A 419 17.55 27.41 17.17
CA ASP A 419 18.62 28.24 16.60
C ASP A 419 18.95 27.74 15.19
N VAL A 420 18.52 28.50 14.20
CA VAL A 420 18.62 28.15 12.78
C VAL A 420 20.06 28.16 12.27
N GLU A 421 20.87 29.12 12.72
CA GLU A 421 22.27 29.24 12.26
C GLU A 421 23.14 28.16 12.89
N TYR A 422 22.91 27.84 14.17
CA TYR A 422 23.56 26.72 14.83
C TYR A 422 23.22 25.39 14.14
N LEU A 423 21.93 25.13 13.89
CA LEU A 423 21.48 23.91 13.22
C LEU A 423 22.04 23.79 11.81
N PHE A 424 22.06 24.88 11.05
CA PHE A 424 22.70 24.94 9.74
C PHE A 424 24.18 24.56 9.82
N SER A 425 24.92 25.17 10.75
CA SER A 425 26.36 24.96 10.90
C SER A 425 26.72 23.50 11.21
N ILE A 426 25.95 22.83 12.08
CA ILE A 426 26.20 21.44 12.46
C ILE A 426 25.94 20.48 11.31
N ILE A 427 24.81 20.66 10.61
CA ILE A 427 24.47 19.81 9.46
C ILE A 427 25.50 20.02 8.35
N GLN A 428 25.88 21.26 8.05
CA GLN A 428 26.88 21.57 7.03
C GLN A 428 28.24 20.94 7.35
N LYS A 429 28.71 21.09 8.60
CA LYS A 429 29.98 20.50 9.05
C LYS A 429 29.95 18.98 8.91
N ARG A 430 28.82 18.33 9.22
CA ARG A 430 28.68 16.88 9.07
C ARG A 430 28.70 16.44 7.61
N VAL A 431 27.99 17.13 6.72
CA VAL A 431 27.97 16.85 5.27
C VAL A 431 29.38 16.93 4.68
N LEU A 432 30.16 17.96 5.04
CA LEU A 432 31.52 18.13 4.53
C LEU A 432 32.53 17.11 5.08
N ALA A 433 32.27 16.56 6.26
CA ALA A 433 33.16 15.60 6.93
C ALA A 433 32.79 14.12 6.70
N ALA A 434 31.66 13.83 6.03
CA ALA A 434 31.19 12.48 5.81
C ALA A 434 31.90 11.78 4.65
N ASP A 435 31.93 10.44 4.69
CA ASP A 435 32.31 9.63 3.54
C ASP A 435 31.37 9.93 2.37
N ALA A 436 31.94 10.35 1.24
CA ALA A 436 31.24 10.74 0.03
C ALA A 436 31.72 9.94 -1.19
N SER A 437 32.26 8.74 -0.98
CA SER A 437 32.87 7.88 -2.01
C SER A 437 31.96 7.56 -3.20
N LYS A 438 30.63 7.75 -3.08
CA LYS A 438 29.65 7.51 -4.16
C LYS A 438 29.08 8.80 -4.76
N HIS A 439 29.60 9.96 -4.40
CA HIS A 439 29.11 11.28 -4.84
C HIS A 439 30.21 12.14 -5.44
N SER A 440 29.85 13.02 -6.38
CA SER A 440 30.81 13.99 -6.91
C SER A 440 31.05 15.13 -5.91
N LYS A 441 32.20 15.81 -6.04
CA LYS A 441 32.51 16.99 -5.21
C LYS A 441 31.45 18.09 -5.36
N THR A 442 30.97 18.31 -6.58
CA THR A 442 29.88 19.24 -6.90
C THR A 442 28.58 18.88 -6.18
N ASP A 443 28.22 17.59 -6.13
CA ASP A 443 27.03 17.14 -5.41
C ASP A 443 27.16 17.41 -3.91
N ILE A 444 28.32 17.15 -3.32
CA ILE A 444 28.55 17.40 -1.89
C ILE A 444 28.52 18.90 -1.57
N ASP A 445 29.09 19.73 -2.43
CA ASP A 445 29.05 21.19 -2.25
C ASP A 445 27.62 21.73 -2.39
N GLU A 446 26.78 21.15 -3.26
CA GLU A 446 25.35 21.46 -3.33
C GLU A 446 24.61 21.00 -2.07
N ARG A 447 24.89 19.80 -1.55
CA ARG A 447 24.30 19.28 -0.31
C ARG A 447 24.71 20.07 0.93
N ALA A 448 25.93 20.59 0.95
CA ALA A 448 26.46 21.47 1.99
C ALA A 448 26.03 22.94 1.80
N SER A 449 25.39 23.28 0.68
CA SER A 449 25.01 24.67 0.38
C SER A 449 23.98 25.19 1.37
N ARG A 450 24.08 26.49 1.69
CA ARG A 450 23.10 27.19 2.53
C ARG A 450 21.69 27.04 2.00
N LYS A 451 21.51 27.13 0.67
CA LYS A 451 20.22 26.94 0.02
C LYS A 451 19.59 25.58 0.34
N HIS A 452 20.36 24.49 0.27
CA HIS A 452 19.84 23.15 0.48
C HIS A 452 19.44 22.90 1.93
N ILE A 453 20.35 23.18 2.86
CA ILE A 453 20.15 22.89 4.28
C ILE A 453 19.08 23.80 4.89
N MET A 454 19.07 25.09 4.53
CA MET A 454 18.03 26.02 5.01
C MET A 454 16.63 25.61 4.52
N SER A 455 16.51 25.14 3.27
CA SER A 455 15.23 24.63 2.76
C SER A 455 14.70 23.45 3.59
N ALA A 456 15.60 22.58 4.08
CA ALA A 456 15.25 21.49 4.98
C ALA A 456 14.82 21.99 6.37
N ILE A 457 15.55 22.95 6.95
CA ILE A 457 15.22 23.55 8.26
C ILE A 457 13.88 24.28 8.21
N GLU A 458 13.64 25.10 7.20
CA GLU A 458 12.37 25.79 7.01
C GLU A 458 11.20 24.82 6.82
N SER A 459 11.41 23.73 6.08
CA SER A 459 10.42 22.66 5.95
C SER A 459 10.12 21.99 7.30
N GLY A 460 11.14 21.79 8.13
CA GLY A 460 10.99 21.31 9.50
C GLY A 460 10.17 22.27 10.36
N LEU A 461 10.52 23.57 10.35
CA LEU A 461 9.83 24.63 11.11
C LEU A 461 8.34 24.70 10.74
N ARG A 462 8.03 24.70 9.44
CA ARG A 462 6.64 24.72 8.95
C ARG A 462 5.83 23.49 9.38
N LYS A 463 6.45 22.32 9.46
CA LYS A 463 5.74 21.04 9.69
C LYS A 463 5.62 20.67 11.16
N TYR A 464 6.66 20.96 11.95
CA TYR A 464 6.81 20.42 13.30
C TYR A 464 6.99 21.51 14.37
N GLY A 465 7.26 22.74 13.97
CA GLY A 465 7.56 23.83 14.90
C GLY A 465 6.41 24.19 15.84
N ASP A 466 5.17 24.23 15.35
CA ASP A 466 4.00 24.61 16.16
C ASP A 466 3.59 23.53 17.17
N ALA A 467 3.65 22.27 16.77
CA ALA A 467 3.26 21.14 17.62
C ALA A 467 4.17 21.00 18.86
N ALA A 468 5.47 21.29 18.69
CA ALA A 468 6.45 21.29 19.78
C ALA A 468 6.28 22.50 20.71
N SER A 469 6.05 23.71 20.16
CA SER A 469 5.77 24.93 20.92
C SER A 469 4.52 24.80 21.80
N GLN A 470 3.46 24.16 21.29
CA GLN A 470 2.24 23.88 22.05
C GLN A 470 2.50 22.90 23.20
N ARG A 471 3.20 21.78 22.97
CA ARG A 471 3.59 20.84 24.04
C ARG A 471 4.41 21.50 25.14
N ARG A 472 5.31 22.43 24.79
CA ARG A 472 6.13 23.20 25.74
C ARG A 472 5.28 24.13 26.59
N LYS A 473 4.31 24.84 25.99
CA LYS A 473 3.34 25.69 26.71
C LYS A 473 2.46 24.88 27.66
N THR A 474 1.97 23.71 27.23
CA THR A 474 1.16 22.80 28.08
C THR A 474 1.97 22.25 29.27
N ARG A 475 3.25 21.90 29.10
CA ARG A 475 4.11 21.43 30.20
C ARG A 475 4.45 22.54 31.20
N ARG A 476 4.63 23.77 30.73
CA ARG A 476 4.85 24.96 31.59
C ARG A 476 3.62 25.31 32.43
N LEU A 477 2.42 25.15 31.86
CA LEU A 477 1.13 25.29 32.56
C LEU A 477 0.88 24.20 33.61
N LEU A 478 1.46 23.01 33.45
CA LEU A 478 1.36 21.88 34.40
C LEU A 478 2.43 21.92 35.50
N GLY A 479 3.22 23.00 35.62
CA GLY A 479 4.28 23.13 36.63
C GLY A 479 5.45 22.16 36.44
N LEU A 480 5.48 21.40 35.35
CA LEU A 480 6.56 20.47 35.02
C LEU A 480 7.65 21.26 34.29
N THR A 481 8.70 21.62 35.02
CA THR A 481 9.90 22.21 34.42
C THR A 481 10.48 21.21 33.40
N PRO A 482 10.83 21.64 32.18
CA PRO A 482 11.66 20.82 31.30
C PRO A 482 12.95 20.47 32.03
N ASN A 483 13.48 19.27 31.82
CA ASN A 483 14.83 18.92 32.27
C ASN A 483 15.78 20.00 31.77
N ALA A 484 16.19 20.88 32.68
CA ALA A 484 17.33 21.74 32.44
C ALA A 484 18.51 20.79 32.32
N HIS A 485 19.13 20.75 31.14
CA HIS A 485 20.50 20.29 31.08
C HIS A 485 21.30 21.17 32.04
N ASN A 486 21.75 20.58 33.13
CA ASN A 486 22.87 21.07 33.91
C ASN A 486 24.06 21.19 32.96
N GLY A 487 24.32 22.42 32.55
CA GLY A 487 25.37 22.77 31.59
C GLY A 487 25.36 24.26 31.27
N TYR A 488 24.90 25.09 32.21
CA TYR A 488 25.20 26.52 32.20
C TYR A 488 26.56 26.69 32.87
N GLN A 489 27.62 26.57 32.06
CA GLN A 489 28.89 27.22 32.37
C GLN A 489 28.92 28.48 31.48
N ASP A 490 28.79 29.59 32.16
CA ASP A 490 28.87 30.98 31.75
C ASP A 490 29.67 31.26 30.47
N ILE A 491 28.97 31.73 29.43
CA ILE A 491 29.56 32.26 28.19
C ILE A 491 30.37 33.55 28.47
N THR A 492 30.25 34.13 29.66
CA THR A 492 31.09 35.26 30.10
C THR A 492 32.55 34.88 30.40
N THR A 493 32.86 33.62 30.71
CA THR A 493 34.25 33.20 31.06
C THR A 493 35.10 32.89 29.82
N ILE A 494 34.46 32.52 28.70
CA ILE A 494 35.16 32.23 27.44
C ILE A 494 35.57 33.53 26.73
N GLN A 495 34.75 34.59 26.82
CA GLN A 495 35.10 35.89 26.24
C GLN A 495 36.31 36.54 26.95
N SER A 496 36.37 36.47 28.28
CA SER A 496 37.52 36.98 29.06
C SER A 496 38.81 36.16 28.84
N SER A 497 38.69 34.86 28.53
CA SER A 497 39.83 34.00 28.23
C SER A 497 40.34 34.21 26.80
N ILE A 498 39.45 34.55 25.85
CA ILE A 498 39.82 34.89 24.46
C ILE A 498 40.46 36.28 24.40
N ASP A 499 39.94 37.27 25.14
CA ASP A 499 40.53 38.62 25.19
C ASP A 499 41.90 38.63 25.90
N ALA A 500 42.10 37.78 26.91
CA ALA A 500 43.40 37.62 27.59
C ALA A 500 44.45 36.85 26.77
N ILE A 501 44.02 36.04 25.78
CA ILE A 501 44.89 35.35 24.83
C ILE A 501 45.23 36.27 23.66
N LEU A 502 44.29 37.11 23.20
CA LEU A 502 44.51 38.07 22.12
C LEU A 502 45.32 39.30 22.56
N SER A 503 45.31 39.67 23.85
CA SER A 503 46.19 40.73 24.39
C SER A 503 47.63 40.29 24.68
N LYS A 504 48.02 39.05 24.34
CA LYS A 504 49.38 38.51 24.49
C LYS A 504 50.04 38.16 23.15
N VAL A 505 49.35 38.38 22.02
CA VAL A 505 49.84 38.06 20.68
C VAL A 505 49.90 39.30 19.75
N PHE A 506 49.54 40.49 20.26
CA PHE A 506 49.87 41.78 19.64
C PHE A 506 50.35 42.78 20.70
#